data_AF-A0A511MPY2-F1
#
_entry.id   AF-A0A511MPY2-F1
#
_cell.length_a   1.000
_cell.length_b   1.000
_cell.length_c   1.000
_cell.angle_alpha   90.00
_cell.angle_beta   90.00
_cell.angle_gamma   90.00
#
_symmetry.space_group_name_H-M   'P 1'
#
loop_
_entity.id
_entity.type
_entity.pdbx_description
1 polymer ?
#
loop_
_entity_poly.entity_id
_entity_poly.type
_entity_poly.pdbx_seq_one_letter_code
_entity_poly.pdbx_strand_id
1 'polypeptide(L)'
;MTTAADIDARHSDLDDQRTLSVSPLRSPAEVRNVHPITDGLANTVRRGRAATVDVLNGVDDRLMVIVGPCSVHDPVAALDYARRLAAKAAQLDDRLHVVMRVYFEKPRTTLGWKGLINDPHLDGSFDVNTGLGFGRKLLADISALGLPVACEFLDPITPQYIADLVSYGAIGARTAASQVHRQLSSALSMPVGIKNGTDGDVQVAVDGVRAAAASHVFPGTDLDGRAALIRTTGNPDCHVILRGGTSGTNYDAASVAEACMLLEKAGLPQRLVVDASHGNSNKDHNKQVDVVTDIAARLAVGEPGVVGVMLESFLVAGRQDLTLGHADELTYGQSITDACLDWDTTARQLDRLADAIQQRRNL
;
A
#
# COMPACT_ATOMS: atom_id res chain seq x y z
N MET A 1 9.61 -15.34 -23.74
CA MET A 1 11.08 -15.23 -23.86
C MET A 1 11.43 -13.77 -24.04
N THR A 2 11.98 -13.15 -23.01
CA THR A 2 12.58 -11.81 -23.10
C THR A 2 13.81 -11.89 -24.00
N THR A 3 13.82 -11.11 -25.08
CA THR A 3 15.02 -10.92 -25.91
C THR A 3 16.03 -10.12 -25.11
N ALA A 4 17.21 -10.69 -24.84
CA ALA A 4 18.29 -9.95 -24.20
C ALA A 4 18.78 -8.82 -25.12
N ALA A 5 18.96 -7.62 -24.58
CA ALA A 5 19.67 -6.55 -25.26
C ALA A 5 21.17 -6.88 -25.29
N ASP A 6 21.86 -6.52 -26.37
CA ASP A 6 23.30 -6.70 -26.49
C ASP A 6 24.03 -5.81 -25.47
N ILE A 7 24.92 -6.40 -24.69
CA ILE A 7 25.85 -5.69 -23.79
C ILE A 7 27.06 -5.23 -24.62
N ASP A 8 27.49 -3.97 -24.47
CA ASP A 8 28.64 -3.44 -25.22
C ASP A 8 29.94 -4.11 -24.79
N ALA A 9 30.39 -5.09 -25.58
CA ALA A 9 31.57 -5.90 -25.29
C ALA A 9 32.90 -5.13 -25.41
N ARG A 10 32.92 -3.89 -25.91
CA ARG A 10 34.18 -3.16 -26.19
C ARG A 10 34.94 -2.74 -24.94
N HIS A 11 34.24 -2.55 -23.82
CA HIS A 11 34.79 -2.21 -22.50
C HIS A 11 34.09 -3.00 -21.40
N SER A 12 33.83 -4.29 -21.63
CA SER A 12 33.14 -5.12 -20.64
C SER A 12 33.91 -5.20 -19.32
N ASP A 13 35.21 -4.91 -19.28
CA ASP A 13 36.01 -4.81 -18.06
C ASP A 13 35.63 -3.62 -17.17
N LEU A 14 35.04 -2.58 -17.75
CA LEU A 14 34.65 -1.35 -17.06
C LEU A 14 33.15 -1.30 -16.73
N ASP A 15 32.29 -1.99 -17.50
CA ASP A 15 30.83 -1.95 -17.33
C ASP A 15 30.20 -3.36 -17.32
N ASP A 16 29.01 -3.50 -16.74
CA ASP A 16 28.21 -4.75 -16.70
C ASP A 16 28.89 -6.00 -16.11
N GLN A 17 30.00 -5.83 -15.39
CA GLN A 17 30.75 -6.90 -14.70
C GLN A 17 29.90 -7.73 -13.69
N ARG A 18 28.74 -7.22 -13.27
CA ARG A 18 27.81 -7.88 -12.34
C ARG A 18 26.41 -8.07 -12.94
N THR A 19 26.25 -7.85 -14.24
CA THR A 19 24.98 -7.94 -14.97
C THR A 19 24.94 -9.25 -15.75
N LEU A 20 24.00 -10.15 -15.44
CA LEU A 20 23.86 -11.41 -16.17
C LEU A 20 23.18 -11.22 -17.54
N SER A 21 22.20 -10.33 -17.60
CA SER A 21 21.49 -9.99 -18.84
C SER A 21 20.71 -8.69 -18.65
N VAL A 22 20.44 -7.99 -19.74
CA VAL A 22 19.50 -6.86 -19.79
C VAL A 22 18.36 -7.27 -20.69
N SER A 23 17.12 -7.19 -20.21
CA SER A 23 15.92 -7.50 -21.00
C SER A 23 14.99 -6.29 -20.99
N PRO A 24 14.41 -5.90 -22.14
CA PRO A 24 13.48 -4.78 -22.18
C PRO A 24 12.19 -5.13 -21.42
N LEU A 25 11.71 -4.18 -20.63
CA LEU A 25 10.35 -4.18 -20.12
C LEU A 25 9.42 -3.61 -21.20
N ARG A 26 8.20 -4.15 -21.29
CA ARG A 26 7.13 -3.52 -22.06
C ARG A 26 6.91 -2.11 -21.53
N SER A 27 6.63 -1.16 -22.40
CA SER A 27 6.40 0.22 -21.98
C SER A 27 5.13 0.33 -21.12
N PRO A 28 5.05 1.33 -20.22
CA PRO A 28 3.82 1.62 -19.49
C PRO A 28 2.60 1.79 -20.39
N ALA A 29 2.73 2.46 -21.55
CA ALA A 29 1.65 2.65 -22.51
C ALA A 29 1.13 1.32 -23.06
N GLU A 30 2.01 0.39 -23.42
CA GLU A 30 1.60 -0.94 -23.92
C GLU A 30 0.85 -1.74 -22.87
N VAL A 31 1.31 -1.75 -21.62
CA VAL A 31 0.62 -2.45 -20.52
C VAL A 31 -0.73 -1.79 -20.22
N ARG A 32 -0.77 -0.45 -20.21
CA ARG A 32 -2.00 0.33 -20.01
C ARG A 32 -3.04 0.06 -21.08
N ASN A 33 -2.63 -0.09 -22.34
CA ASN A 33 -3.52 -0.36 -23.46
C ASN A 33 -4.15 -1.76 -23.43
N VAL A 34 -3.49 -2.77 -22.83
CA VAL A 34 -4.06 -4.11 -22.68
C VAL A 34 -5.20 -4.11 -21.65
N HIS A 35 -5.07 -3.33 -20.59
CA HIS A 35 -6.08 -3.18 -19.54
C HIS A 35 -6.41 -1.69 -19.35
N PRO A 36 -7.18 -1.08 -20.27
CA PRO A 36 -7.44 0.35 -20.26
C PRO A 36 -8.33 0.74 -19.07
N ILE A 37 -8.08 1.93 -18.53
CA ILE A 37 -8.99 2.53 -17.55
C ILE A 37 -10.25 2.99 -18.27
N THR A 38 -11.40 2.41 -17.91
CA THR A 38 -12.71 2.85 -18.43
C THR A 38 -13.27 3.99 -17.57
N ASP A 39 -14.31 4.68 -18.05
CA ASP A 39 -14.94 5.76 -17.30
C ASP A 39 -15.46 5.31 -15.93
N GLY A 40 -15.98 4.09 -15.85
CA GLY A 40 -16.44 3.49 -14.59
C GLY A 40 -15.29 3.29 -13.60
N LEU A 41 -14.17 2.73 -14.06
CA LEU A 41 -12.97 2.57 -13.23
C LEU A 41 -12.41 3.91 -12.79
N ALA A 42 -12.31 4.87 -13.70
CA ALA A 42 -11.85 6.21 -13.40
C ALA A 42 -12.75 6.91 -12.38
N ASN A 43 -14.07 6.69 -12.41
CA ASN A 43 -14.98 7.21 -11.39
C ASN A 43 -14.73 6.58 -10.01
N THR A 44 -14.51 5.26 -9.93
CA THR A 44 -14.12 4.60 -8.67
C THR A 44 -12.83 5.22 -8.10
N VAL A 45 -11.80 5.39 -8.93
CA VAL A 45 -10.51 5.97 -8.50
C VAL A 45 -10.67 7.43 -8.06
N ARG A 46 -11.37 8.26 -8.84
CA ARG A 46 -11.59 9.68 -8.49
C ARG A 46 -12.33 9.83 -7.18
N ARG A 47 -13.42 9.07 -6.97
CA ARG A 47 -14.19 9.09 -5.71
C ARG A 47 -13.35 8.56 -4.55
N GLY A 48 -12.59 7.49 -4.76
CA GLY A 48 -11.69 6.94 -3.75
C GLY A 48 -10.66 7.95 -3.26
N ARG A 49 -10.00 8.65 -4.19
CA ARG A 49 -9.03 9.72 -3.87
C ARG A 49 -9.69 10.89 -3.17
N ALA A 50 -10.83 11.38 -3.66
CA ALA A 50 -11.56 12.49 -3.06
C ALA A 50 -11.97 12.17 -1.62
N ALA A 51 -12.60 11.01 -1.39
CA ALA A 51 -13.00 10.57 -0.06
C ALA A 51 -11.81 10.40 0.89
N THR A 52 -10.67 9.89 0.41
CA THR A 52 -9.43 9.84 1.21
C THR A 52 -8.98 11.25 1.61
N VAL A 53 -8.95 12.20 0.67
CA VAL A 53 -8.58 13.60 0.96
C VAL A 53 -9.54 14.24 1.95
N ASP A 54 -10.85 14.01 1.80
CA ASP A 54 -11.88 14.56 2.69
C ASP A 54 -11.73 14.02 4.13
N VAL A 55 -11.45 12.73 4.30
CA VAL A 55 -11.15 12.13 5.62
C VAL A 55 -9.86 12.69 6.20
N LEU A 56 -8.79 12.80 5.40
CA LEU A 56 -7.52 13.38 5.84
C LEU A 56 -7.68 14.85 6.28
N ASN A 57 -8.55 15.61 5.63
CA ASN A 57 -8.82 17.01 5.95
C ASN A 57 -9.86 17.20 7.05
N GLY A 58 -10.51 16.13 7.53
CA GLY A 58 -11.60 16.20 8.51
C GLY A 58 -12.88 16.82 7.97
N VAL A 59 -13.03 16.90 6.64
CA VAL A 59 -14.28 17.30 5.97
C VAL A 59 -15.29 16.15 6.03
N ASP A 60 -14.80 14.92 5.91
CA ASP A 60 -15.55 13.69 6.09
C ASP A 60 -15.14 13.07 7.44
N ASP A 61 -16.14 12.79 8.30
CA ASP A 61 -15.92 12.26 9.65
C ASP A 61 -15.91 10.73 9.67
N ARG A 62 -15.92 10.05 8.53
CA ARG A 62 -15.69 8.61 8.45
C ARG A 62 -14.24 8.26 8.80
N LEU A 63 -14.02 7.01 9.19
CA LEU A 63 -12.67 6.47 9.37
C LEU A 63 -12.17 5.84 8.08
N MET A 64 -10.96 6.18 7.64
CA MET A 64 -10.32 5.47 6.53
C MET A 64 -9.80 4.10 7.01
N VAL A 65 -10.14 3.04 6.29
CA VAL A 65 -9.69 1.67 6.63
C VAL A 65 -9.01 1.03 5.43
N ILE A 66 -7.68 0.89 5.51
CA ILE A 66 -6.87 0.19 4.50
C ILE A 66 -6.76 -1.27 4.87
N VAL A 67 -7.47 -2.16 4.17
CA VAL A 67 -7.61 -3.56 4.60
C VAL A 67 -7.52 -4.54 3.43
N GLY A 68 -6.76 -5.62 3.63
CA GLY A 68 -6.56 -6.66 2.62
C GLY A 68 -5.31 -7.48 2.89
N PRO A 69 -4.93 -8.38 1.97
CA PRO A 69 -3.83 -9.32 2.19
C PRO A 69 -2.48 -8.61 2.36
N CYS A 70 -1.56 -9.22 3.12
CA CYS A 70 -0.20 -8.69 3.28
C CYS A 70 0.46 -8.47 1.90
N SER A 71 0.41 -9.47 1.03
CA SER A 71 0.70 -9.34 -0.40
C SER A 71 -0.14 -10.32 -1.22
N VAL A 72 -0.48 -9.93 -2.44
CA VAL A 72 -1.28 -10.74 -3.37
C VAL A 72 -0.35 -11.63 -4.19
N HIS A 73 -0.56 -12.95 -4.09
CA HIS A 73 0.10 -13.96 -4.90
C HIS A 73 -0.87 -14.69 -5.85
N ASP A 74 -2.15 -14.76 -5.47
CA ASP A 74 -3.23 -15.37 -6.26
C ASP A 74 -4.30 -14.31 -6.61
N PRO A 75 -4.38 -13.85 -7.88
CA PRO A 75 -5.41 -12.91 -8.33
C PRO A 75 -6.84 -13.43 -8.16
N VAL A 76 -7.07 -14.74 -8.22
CA VAL A 76 -8.41 -15.34 -8.07
C VAL A 76 -8.88 -15.22 -6.63
N ALA A 77 -8.06 -15.65 -5.66
CA ALA A 77 -8.35 -15.47 -4.25
C ALA A 77 -8.46 -13.99 -3.83
N ALA A 78 -7.61 -13.13 -4.39
CA ALA A 78 -7.70 -11.68 -4.15
C ALA A 78 -9.04 -11.10 -4.62
N LEU A 79 -9.56 -11.55 -5.77
CA LEU A 79 -10.86 -11.08 -6.29
C LEU A 79 -12.04 -11.65 -5.49
N ASP A 80 -11.96 -12.88 -4.97
CA ASP A 80 -12.94 -13.41 -4.00
C ASP A 80 -12.99 -12.53 -2.74
N TYR A 81 -11.83 -12.27 -2.13
CA TYR A 81 -11.73 -11.36 -0.99
C TYR A 81 -12.31 -9.98 -1.32
N ALA A 82 -11.99 -9.41 -2.50
CA ALA A 82 -12.51 -8.12 -2.93
C ALA A 82 -14.04 -8.09 -3.04
N ARG A 83 -14.68 -9.16 -3.53
CA ARG A 83 -16.16 -9.25 -3.59
C ARG A 83 -16.78 -9.22 -2.21
N ARG A 84 -16.20 -9.95 -1.26
CA ARG A 84 -16.66 -9.95 0.14
C ARG A 84 -16.47 -8.57 0.77
N LEU A 85 -15.31 -7.95 0.55
CA LEU A 85 -15.00 -6.61 1.05
C LEU A 85 -15.92 -5.55 0.45
N ALA A 86 -16.25 -5.64 -0.84
CA ALA A 86 -17.15 -4.69 -1.52
C ALA A 86 -18.55 -4.72 -0.89
N ALA A 87 -19.08 -5.93 -0.66
CA ALA A 87 -20.37 -6.10 -0.01
C ALA A 87 -20.37 -5.54 1.44
N LYS A 88 -19.30 -5.78 2.20
CA LYS A 88 -19.17 -5.27 3.57
C LYS A 88 -18.97 -3.76 3.62
N ALA A 89 -18.14 -3.21 2.73
CA ALA A 89 -17.90 -1.77 2.61
C ALA A 89 -19.20 -1.01 2.30
N ALA A 90 -20.04 -1.53 1.40
CA ALA A 90 -21.33 -0.91 1.09
C ALA A 90 -22.28 -0.82 2.30
N GLN A 91 -22.19 -1.76 3.26
CA GLN A 91 -22.99 -1.74 4.50
C GLN A 91 -22.49 -0.71 5.52
N LEU A 92 -21.22 -0.29 5.42
CA LEU A 92 -20.54 0.56 6.40
C LEU A 92 -20.13 1.92 5.80
N ASP A 93 -20.52 2.21 4.56
CA ASP A 93 -20.07 3.38 3.79
C ASP A 93 -20.45 4.71 4.44
N ASP A 94 -21.46 4.71 5.32
CA ASP A 94 -21.86 5.88 6.10
C ASP A 94 -20.85 6.22 7.21
N ARG A 95 -20.01 5.27 7.63
CA ARG A 95 -19.10 5.39 8.80
C ARG A 95 -17.64 5.12 8.46
N LEU A 96 -17.37 4.30 7.44
CA LEU A 96 -16.03 3.89 7.03
C LEU A 96 -15.79 4.20 5.56
N HIS A 97 -14.63 4.79 5.27
CA HIS A 97 -14.07 4.84 3.92
C HIS A 97 -13.11 3.67 3.74
N VAL A 98 -13.62 2.57 3.19
CA VAL A 98 -12.85 1.32 3.04
C VAL A 98 -12.05 1.34 1.74
N VAL A 99 -10.74 1.11 1.84
CA VAL A 99 -9.81 1.00 0.71
C VAL A 99 -9.14 -0.37 0.75
N MET A 100 -9.28 -1.15 -0.34
CA MET A 100 -8.69 -2.48 -0.38
C MET A 100 -7.17 -2.39 -0.51
N ARG A 101 -6.44 -3.04 0.40
CA ARG A 101 -4.99 -3.22 0.29
C ARG A 101 -4.68 -4.24 -0.81
N VAL A 102 -3.95 -3.82 -1.84
CA VAL A 102 -3.51 -4.66 -2.98
C VAL A 102 -2.01 -4.46 -3.17
N TYR A 103 -1.21 -5.11 -2.33
CA TYR A 103 0.26 -5.00 -2.38
C TYR A 103 0.81 -6.19 -3.16
N PHE A 104 1.68 -5.94 -4.14
CA PHE A 104 2.20 -6.99 -5.00
C PHE A 104 3.48 -7.64 -4.47
N GLU A 105 4.22 -6.93 -3.63
CA GLU A 105 5.49 -7.39 -3.10
C GLU A 105 5.58 -7.04 -1.62
N LYS A 106 6.32 -7.87 -0.87
CA LYS A 106 6.79 -7.54 0.45
C LYS A 106 8.31 -7.37 0.40
N PRO A 107 8.87 -6.18 0.71
CA PRO A 107 10.32 -5.99 0.70
C PRO A 107 11.01 -6.89 1.73
N ARG A 108 12.02 -7.64 1.31
CA ARG A 108 12.79 -8.58 2.16
C ARG A 108 14.29 -8.32 2.10
N THR A 109 14.96 -8.53 3.23
CA THR A 109 16.44 -8.52 3.38
C THR A 109 17.05 -9.91 3.17
N THR A 110 16.23 -10.96 3.16
CA THR A 110 16.62 -12.35 2.90
C THR A 110 16.04 -12.84 1.56
N LEU A 111 16.60 -13.94 1.04
CA LEU A 111 16.06 -14.63 -0.13
C LEU A 111 14.60 -15.07 0.10
N GLY A 112 13.79 -14.98 -0.96
CA GLY A 112 12.38 -15.38 -0.98
C GLY A 112 11.67 -14.79 -2.20
N TRP A 113 10.44 -15.26 -2.47
CA TRP A 113 9.54 -14.72 -3.49
C TRP A 113 9.52 -13.19 -3.56
N LYS A 114 9.58 -12.65 -4.79
CA LYS A 114 9.75 -11.22 -5.09
C LYS A 114 8.44 -10.49 -5.39
N GLY A 115 7.31 -11.14 -5.20
CA GLY A 115 6.00 -10.54 -5.44
C GLY A 115 5.44 -10.84 -6.83
N LEU A 116 4.13 -10.61 -6.99
CA LEU A 116 3.36 -10.99 -8.18
C LEU A 116 3.85 -10.28 -9.44
N ILE A 117 4.28 -9.03 -9.33
CA ILE A 117 4.84 -8.31 -10.49
C ILE A 117 6.14 -8.95 -10.93
N ASN A 118 7.02 -9.31 -9.99
CA ASN A 118 8.34 -9.82 -10.33
C ASN A 118 8.29 -11.29 -10.74
N ASP A 119 7.56 -12.13 -10.02
CA ASP A 119 7.53 -13.59 -10.18
C ASP A 119 6.06 -14.09 -10.11
N PRO A 120 5.26 -13.86 -11.17
CA PRO A 120 3.82 -14.12 -11.17
C PRO A 120 3.45 -15.60 -11.11
N HIS A 121 4.37 -16.50 -11.50
CA HIS A 121 4.13 -17.94 -11.58
C HIS A 121 4.56 -18.69 -10.32
N LEU A 122 5.13 -17.97 -9.33
CA LEU A 122 5.63 -18.52 -8.05
C LEU A 122 6.70 -19.60 -8.24
N ASP A 123 7.48 -19.54 -9.32
CA ASP A 123 8.46 -20.56 -9.72
C ASP A 123 9.89 -20.01 -9.87
N GLY A 124 10.09 -18.71 -9.63
CA GLY A 124 11.39 -18.05 -9.78
C GLY A 124 11.76 -17.73 -11.23
N SER A 125 10.82 -17.79 -12.16
CA SER A 125 11.03 -17.44 -13.58
C SER A 125 11.28 -15.95 -13.83
N PHE A 126 10.84 -15.10 -12.90
CA PHE A 126 10.92 -13.64 -13.00
C PHE A 126 10.26 -13.07 -14.27
N ASP A 127 9.09 -13.59 -14.66
CA ASP A 127 8.33 -13.10 -15.82
C ASP A 127 7.63 -11.75 -15.55
N VAL A 128 8.45 -10.70 -15.41
CA VAL A 128 8.00 -9.35 -15.01
C VAL A 128 6.96 -8.78 -15.99
N ASN A 129 7.12 -9.02 -17.29
CA ASN A 129 6.19 -8.50 -18.30
C ASN A 129 4.78 -9.10 -18.16
N THR A 130 4.67 -10.38 -17.82
CA THR A 130 3.38 -11.00 -17.49
C THR A 130 2.87 -10.48 -16.15
N GLY A 131 3.74 -10.36 -15.13
CA GLY A 131 3.37 -9.88 -13.80
C GLY A 131 2.81 -8.46 -13.78
N LEU A 132 3.37 -7.55 -14.60
CA LEU A 132 2.82 -6.21 -14.82
C LEU A 132 1.38 -6.24 -15.36
N GLY A 133 1.11 -7.15 -16.31
CA GLY A 133 -0.22 -7.38 -16.85
C GLY A 133 -1.19 -7.91 -15.78
N PHE A 134 -0.78 -8.93 -15.02
CA PHE A 134 -1.59 -9.51 -13.94
C PHE A 134 -1.92 -8.50 -12.85
N GLY A 135 -0.92 -7.76 -12.37
CA GLY A 135 -1.12 -6.73 -11.36
C GLY A 135 -2.09 -5.65 -11.83
N ARG A 136 -1.89 -5.13 -13.04
CA ARG A 136 -2.79 -4.11 -13.59
C ARG A 136 -4.22 -4.62 -13.77
N LYS A 137 -4.39 -5.82 -14.34
CA LYS A 137 -5.71 -6.44 -14.52
C LYS A 137 -6.44 -6.58 -13.19
N LEU A 138 -5.75 -7.05 -12.16
CA LEU A 138 -6.33 -7.23 -10.83
C LEU A 138 -6.84 -5.90 -10.25
N LEU A 139 -6.07 -4.81 -10.36
CA LEU A 139 -6.51 -3.50 -9.88
C LEU A 139 -7.76 -3.01 -10.63
N ALA A 140 -7.82 -3.24 -11.94
CA ALA A 140 -8.99 -2.91 -12.75
C ALA A 140 -10.21 -3.75 -12.33
N ASP A 141 -10.05 -5.07 -12.15
CA ASP A 141 -11.12 -5.98 -11.74
C ASP A 141 -11.67 -5.62 -10.34
N ILE A 142 -10.81 -5.26 -9.38
CA ILE A 142 -11.23 -4.82 -8.05
C ILE A 142 -11.96 -3.47 -8.12
N SER A 143 -11.42 -2.52 -8.90
CA SER A 143 -12.03 -1.20 -9.08
C SER A 143 -13.40 -1.28 -9.78
N ALA A 144 -13.62 -2.31 -10.61
CA ALA A 144 -14.92 -2.59 -11.23
C ALA A 144 -15.99 -3.02 -10.22
N LEU A 145 -15.60 -3.53 -9.04
CA LEU A 145 -16.51 -3.80 -7.93
C LEU A 145 -16.90 -2.53 -7.16
N GLY A 146 -16.40 -1.36 -7.56
CA GLY A 146 -16.62 -0.08 -6.89
C GLY A 146 -15.69 0.16 -5.70
N LEU A 147 -14.72 -0.74 -5.45
CA LEU A 147 -13.76 -0.59 -4.36
C LEU A 147 -12.55 0.25 -4.80
N PRO A 148 -12.15 1.28 -4.03
CA PRO A 148 -10.86 1.91 -4.20
C PRO A 148 -9.74 0.98 -3.72
N VAL A 149 -8.57 1.08 -4.35
CA VAL A 149 -7.40 0.23 -4.07
C VAL A 149 -6.22 1.04 -3.52
N ALA A 150 -5.48 0.41 -2.61
CA ALA A 150 -4.27 0.90 -1.98
C ALA A 150 -3.06 0.05 -2.40
N CYS A 151 -1.97 0.69 -2.84
CA CYS A 151 -0.72 0.01 -3.20
C CYS A 151 0.47 0.62 -2.45
N GLU A 152 1.49 -0.20 -2.21
CA GLU A 152 2.82 0.26 -1.77
C GLU A 152 3.72 0.44 -2.99
N PHE A 153 4.47 1.55 -3.02
CA PHE A 153 5.40 1.85 -4.10
C PHE A 153 6.84 1.64 -3.63
N LEU A 154 7.49 0.62 -4.19
CA LEU A 154 8.82 0.16 -3.79
C LEU A 154 9.95 0.67 -4.69
N ASP A 155 9.59 1.21 -5.85
CA ASP A 155 10.51 1.70 -6.87
C ASP A 155 9.84 2.82 -7.71
N PRO A 156 10.63 3.66 -8.41
CA PRO A 156 10.10 4.78 -9.19
C PRO A 156 9.59 4.41 -10.60
N ILE A 157 9.69 3.15 -11.02
CA ILE A 157 9.32 2.66 -12.36
C ILE A 157 7.89 2.10 -12.36
N THR A 158 7.60 1.16 -11.47
CA THR A 158 6.30 0.48 -11.35
C THR A 158 5.09 1.43 -11.28
N PRO A 159 5.13 2.61 -10.62
CA PRO A 159 4.02 3.55 -10.61
C PRO A 159 3.51 3.93 -12.01
N GLN A 160 4.38 4.02 -13.02
CA GLN A 160 3.96 4.34 -14.38
C GLN A 160 3.02 3.29 -14.98
N TYR A 161 3.02 2.05 -14.47
CA TYR A 161 2.18 0.97 -15.00
C TYR A 161 0.80 0.89 -14.35
N ILE A 162 0.66 1.36 -13.11
CA ILE A 162 -0.52 1.07 -12.28
C ILE A 162 -1.14 2.28 -11.57
N ALA A 163 -0.43 3.40 -11.45
CA ALA A 163 -0.85 4.52 -10.57
C ALA A 163 -2.18 5.16 -10.98
N ASP A 164 -2.60 5.05 -12.25
CA ASP A 164 -3.90 5.53 -12.72
C ASP A 164 -5.09 4.75 -12.14
N LEU A 165 -4.87 3.53 -11.65
CA LEU A 165 -5.88 2.69 -10.99
C LEU A 165 -5.83 2.76 -9.45
N VAL A 166 -4.86 3.47 -8.88
CA VAL A 166 -4.62 3.47 -7.42
C VAL A 166 -5.26 4.70 -6.76
N SER A 167 -5.96 4.48 -5.65
CA SER A 167 -6.66 5.53 -4.88
C SER A 167 -5.90 5.97 -3.63
N TYR A 168 -5.00 5.15 -3.12
CA TYR A 168 -4.17 5.43 -1.95
C TYR A 168 -2.78 4.81 -2.12
N GLY A 169 -1.73 5.57 -1.83
CA GLY A 169 -0.34 5.09 -1.88
C GLY A 169 0.26 4.87 -0.49
N ALA A 170 1.24 3.99 -0.39
CA ALA A 170 2.08 3.88 0.80
C ALA A 170 3.57 3.83 0.44
N ILE A 171 4.40 4.42 1.31
CA ILE A 171 5.86 4.26 1.33
C ILE A 171 6.26 3.46 2.57
N GLY A 172 6.98 2.37 2.35
CA GLY A 172 7.39 1.44 3.39
C GLY A 172 8.41 2.02 4.38
N ALA A 173 8.49 1.39 5.55
CA ALA A 173 9.38 1.82 6.64
C ALA A 173 10.87 1.86 6.24
N ARG A 174 11.29 0.99 5.30
CA ARG A 174 12.67 0.93 4.80
C ARG A 174 12.99 1.99 3.74
N THR A 175 11.97 2.59 3.14
CA THR A 175 12.11 3.60 2.08
C THR A 175 11.62 4.98 2.52
N ALA A 176 11.09 5.13 3.73
CA ALA A 176 10.65 6.41 4.29
C ALA A 176 11.76 7.48 4.36
N ALA A 177 13.01 7.07 4.60
CA ALA A 177 14.18 7.95 4.58
C ALA A 177 14.78 8.16 3.17
N SER A 178 14.30 7.43 2.15
CA SER A 178 14.87 7.47 0.80
C SER A 178 14.43 8.75 0.07
N GLN A 179 15.41 9.54 -0.37
CA GLN A 179 15.14 10.74 -1.16
C GLN A 179 14.35 10.43 -2.45
N VAL A 180 14.68 9.32 -3.13
CA VAL A 180 13.99 8.88 -4.36
C VAL A 180 12.51 8.65 -4.09
N HIS A 181 12.17 8.04 -2.96
CA HIS A 181 10.77 7.76 -2.60
C HIS A 181 10.03 9.02 -2.14
N ARG A 182 10.71 9.94 -1.45
CA ARG A 182 10.13 11.25 -1.09
C ARG A 182 9.81 12.09 -2.35
N GLN A 183 10.71 12.06 -3.33
CA GLN A 183 10.50 12.66 -4.64
C GLN A 183 9.35 11.98 -5.40
N LEU A 184 9.29 10.65 -5.40
CA LEU A 184 8.18 9.90 -5.98
C LEU A 184 6.85 10.28 -5.32
N SER A 185 6.77 10.35 -3.99
CA SER A 185 5.55 10.75 -3.27
C SER A 185 5.05 12.14 -3.69
N SER A 186 5.95 13.07 -4.02
CA SER A 186 5.58 14.38 -4.54
C SER A 186 4.95 14.36 -5.94
N ALA A 187 5.15 13.27 -6.71
CA ALA A 187 4.62 13.08 -8.07
C ALA A 187 3.30 12.29 -8.10
N LEU A 188 3.07 11.47 -7.08
CA LEU A 188 1.95 10.55 -7.03
C LEU A 188 0.61 11.30 -6.96
N SER A 189 -0.35 10.91 -7.80
CA SER A 189 -1.63 11.62 -7.99
C SER A 189 -2.71 11.27 -6.96
N MET A 190 -2.33 10.60 -5.88
CA MET A 190 -3.19 10.15 -4.79
C MET A 190 -2.53 10.50 -3.44
N PRO A 191 -3.30 10.52 -2.34
CA PRO A 191 -2.73 10.62 -1.00
C PRO A 191 -1.76 9.49 -0.70
N VAL A 192 -0.67 9.79 0.01
CA VAL A 192 0.40 8.83 0.32
C VAL A 192 0.68 8.77 1.82
N GLY A 193 0.51 7.60 2.42
CA GLY A 193 0.94 7.35 3.79
C GLY A 193 2.41 6.92 3.86
N ILE A 194 3.22 7.58 4.69
CA ILE A 194 4.63 7.27 4.88
C ILE A 194 4.81 6.61 6.25
N LYS A 195 5.29 5.37 6.27
CA LYS A 195 5.52 4.62 7.51
C LYS A 195 6.68 5.19 8.32
N ASN A 196 6.56 5.18 9.65
CA ASN A 196 7.69 5.38 10.54
C ASN A 196 8.81 4.33 10.30
N GLY A 197 10.04 4.66 10.71
CA GLY A 197 11.22 3.83 10.53
C GLY A 197 11.08 2.44 11.17
N THR A 198 11.86 1.46 10.71
CA THR A 198 11.80 0.09 11.23
C THR A 198 12.15 -0.01 12.72
N ASP A 199 12.97 0.92 13.19
CA ASP A 199 13.37 1.11 14.58
C ASP A 199 12.29 1.75 15.46
N GLY A 200 11.30 2.41 14.85
CA GLY A 200 10.24 3.15 15.53
C GLY A 200 10.29 4.66 15.30
N ASP A 201 11.31 5.16 14.57
CA ASP A 201 11.50 6.60 14.39
C ASP A 201 10.39 7.23 13.52
N VAL A 202 9.56 8.06 14.15
CA VAL A 202 8.47 8.81 13.51
C VAL A 202 8.99 10.04 12.75
N GLN A 203 10.13 10.61 13.16
CA GLN A 203 10.68 11.83 12.54
C GLN A 203 11.00 11.60 11.06
N VAL A 204 11.51 10.43 10.70
CA VAL A 204 11.78 10.05 9.30
C VAL A 204 10.53 10.13 8.42
N ALA A 205 9.36 9.75 8.95
CA ALA A 205 8.09 9.83 8.24
C ALA A 205 7.59 11.29 8.15
N VAL A 206 7.70 12.06 9.23
CA VAL A 206 7.37 13.49 9.26
C VAL A 206 8.20 14.27 8.23
N ASP A 207 9.51 14.02 8.16
CA ASP A 207 10.40 14.61 7.15
C ASP A 207 10.01 14.18 5.74
N GLY A 208 9.58 12.93 5.57
CA GLY A 208 9.08 12.41 4.31
C GLY A 208 7.82 13.14 3.83
N VAL A 209 6.86 13.36 4.74
CA VAL A 209 5.61 14.10 4.45
C VAL A 209 5.94 15.54 4.05
N ARG A 210 6.81 16.21 4.83
CA ARG A 210 7.25 17.57 4.53
C ARG A 210 7.96 17.68 3.18
N ALA A 211 8.85 16.73 2.89
CA ALA A 211 9.58 16.70 1.62
C ALA A 211 8.63 16.46 0.43
N ALA A 212 7.67 15.55 0.56
CA ALA A 212 6.73 15.24 -0.50
C ALA A 212 5.80 16.41 -0.85
N ALA A 213 5.51 17.30 0.10
CA ALA A 213 4.70 18.50 -0.12
C ALA A 213 5.40 19.57 -1.01
N ALA A 214 6.73 19.48 -1.20
CA ALA A 214 7.48 20.42 -2.02
C ALA A 214 7.57 19.98 -3.49
N SER A 215 7.86 20.93 -4.39
CA SER A 215 8.22 20.63 -5.78
C SER A 215 9.61 19.98 -5.86
N HIS A 216 9.72 18.96 -6.71
CA HIS A 216 10.98 18.28 -7.02
C HIS A 216 11.23 18.21 -8.53
N VAL A 217 12.49 17.95 -8.88
CA VAL A 217 12.91 17.57 -10.22
C VAL A 217 13.82 16.34 -10.11
N PHE A 218 13.50 15.26 -10.81
CA PHE A 218 14.25 14.00 -10.73
C PHE A 218 14.11 13.16 -12.01
N PRO A 219 15.06 12.26 -12.31
CA PRO A 219 14.95 11.35 -13.45
C PRO A 219 13.93 10.24 -13.18
N GLY A 220 13.19 9.86 -14.21
CA GLY A 220 12.25 8.73 -14.20
C GLY A 220 12.02 8.21 -15.62
N THR A 221 10.83 7.69 -15.90
CA THR A 221 10.44 7.21 -17.24
C THR A 221 9.14 7.87 -17.71
N ASP A 222 9.03 8.11 -19.01
CA ASP A 222 7.76 8.43 -19.66
C ASP A 222 6.92 7.17 -19.92
N LEU A 223 5.72 7.34 -20.50
CA LEU A 223 4.83 6.22 -20.79
C LEU A 223 5.34 5.30 -21.92
N ASP A 224 6.29 5.76 -22.74
CA ASP A 224 6.94 4.94 -23.76
C ASP A 224 8.15 4.17 -23.20
N GLY A 225 8.44 4.32 -21.90
CA GLY A 225 9.56 3.67 -21.23
C GLY A 225 10.90 4.36 -21.46
N ARG A 226 10.93 5.58 -22.01
CA ARG A 226 12.16 6.34 -22.20
C ARG A 226 12.51 7.09 -20.92
N ALA A 227 13.81 7.25 -20.67
CA ALA A 227 14.28 8.10 -19.58
C ALA A 227 13.75 9.53 -19.75
N ALA A 228 13.19 10.09 -18.69
CA ALA A 228 12.53 11.38 -18.70
C ALA A 228 12.87 12.20 -17.45
N LEU A 229 12.77 13.53 -17.56
CA LEU A 229 12.89 14.43 -16.42
C LEU A 229 11.50 14.71 -15.85
N ILE A 230 11.23 14.29 -14.62
CA ILE A 230 9.97 14.51 -13.93
C ILE A 230 10.09 15.79 -13.10
N ARG A 231 9.12 16.69 -13.23
CA ARG A 231 8.95 17.89 -12.40
C ARG A 231 7.61 17.82 -11.70
N THR A 232 7.60 17.99 -10.39
CA THR A 232 6.40 17.84 -9.56
C THR A 232 5.97 19.16 -8.95
N THR A 233 4.69 19.29 -8.64
CA THR A 233 4.15 20.43 -7.87
C THR A 233 4.22 20.22 -6.37
N GLY A 234 4.51 19.00 -5.91
CA GLY A 234 4.33 18.57 -4.53
C GLY A 234 2.99 17.87 -4.30
N ASN A 235 2.94 17.05 -3.26
CA ASN A 235 1.76 16.31 -2.82
C ASN A 235 1.42 16.71 -1.36
N PRO A 236 0.41 17.58 -1.15
CA PRO A 236 0.02 18.05 0.18
C PRO A 236 -0.80 17.02 0.97
N ASP A 237 -1.19 15.91 0.34
CA ASP A 237 -2.07 14.89 0.93
C ASP A 237 -1.28 13.72 1.53
N CYS A 238 0.02 13.90 1.73
CA CYS A 238 0.85 12.95 2.46
C CYS A 238 0.55 12.98 3.97
N HIS A 239 0.67 11.84 4.64
CA HIS A 239 0.47 11.70 6.09
C HIS A 239 1.34 10.58 6.68
N VAL A 240 1.38 10.48 8.01
CA VAL A 240 2.22 9.49 8.71
C VAL A 240 1.43 8.21 9.00
N ILE A 241 2.08 7.07 8.81
CA ILE A 241 1.59 5.75 9.26
C ILE A 241 2.42 5.28 10.46
N LEU A 242 1.77 5.07 11.60
CA LEU A 242 2.35 4.45 12.80
C LEU A 242 2.22 2.93 12.72
N ARG A 243 3.34 2.20 12.75
CA ARG A 243 3.39 0.74 12.53
C ARG A 243 4.15 -0.04 13.61
N GLY A 244 4.59 0.64 14.65
CA GLY A 244 5.53 0.19 15.67
C GLY A 244 6.98 0.23 15.17
N GLY A 245 7.87 -0.39 15.91
CA GLY A 245 9.30 -0.44 15.63
C GLY A 245 9.98 -1.60 16.37
N THR A 246 11.30 -1.68 16.28
CA THR A 246 12.06 -2.52 17.22
C THR A 246 12.05 -1.95 18.64
N SER A 247 11.74 -0.66 18.80
CA SER A 247 11.52 0.00 20.09
C SER A 247 10.21 -0.42 20.79
N GLY A 248 9.27 -1.04 20.07
CA GLY A 248 7.98 -1.47 20.60
C GLY A 248 6.80 -1.09 19.71
N THR A 249 5.60 -1.24 20.25
CA THR A 249 4.36 -0.78 19.64
C THR A 249 4.25 0.75 19.76
N ASN A 250 3.58 1.41 18.82
CA ASN A 250 3.35 2.86 18.87
C ASN A 250 1.90 3.25 18.49
N TYR A 251 0.94 2.39 18.82
CA TYR A 251 -0.48 2.66 18.59
C TYR A 251 -1.18 3.28 19.79
N ASP A 252 -0.59 3.23 20.98
CA ASP A 252 -1.19 3.75 22.22
C ASP A 252 -1.35 5.28 22.20
N ALA A 253 -2.16 5.81 23.12
CA ALA A 253 -2.53 7.23 23.14
C ALA A 253 -1.31 8.16 23.33
N ALA A 254 -0.29 7.74 24.09
CA ALA A 254 0.90 8.55 24.30
C ALA A 254 1.73 8.63 23.01
N SER A 255 1.91 7.49 22.34
CA SER A 255 2.59 7.44 21.02
C SER A 255 1.87 8.27 19.95
N VAL A 256 0.54 8.21 19.90
CA VAL A 256 -0.28 9.03 18.99
C VAL A 256 -0.12 10.52 19.29
N ALA A 257 -0.22 10.92 20.57
CA ALA A 257 -0.04 12.31 20.98
C ALA A 257 1.38 12.83 20.63
N GLU A 258 2.41 12.02 20.85
CA GLU A 258 3.79 12.35 20.47
C GLU A 258 3.94 12.58 18.97
N ALA A 259 3.39 11.67 18.15
CA ALA A 259 3.41 11.81 16.69
C ALA A 259 2.67 13.08 16.22
N CYS A 260 1.53 13.41 16.84
CA CYS A 260 0.80 14.66 16.59
C CYS A 260 1.64 15.91 16.93
N MET A 261 2.36 15.91 18.06
CA MET A 261 3.26 17.01 18.43
C MET A 261 4.42 17.18 17.44
N LEU A 262 4.97 16.08 16.91
CA LEU A 262 6.01 16.13 15.88
C LEU A 262 5.50 16.74 14.57
N LEU A 263 4.28 16.37 14.14
CA LEU A 263 3.64 16.95 12.96
C LEU A 263 3.38 18.45 13.16
N GLU A 264 2.83 18.85 14.30
CA GLU A 264 2.56 20.25 14.62
C GLU A 264 3.84 21.09 14.63
N LYS A 265 4.90 20.60 15.29
CA LYS A 265 6.21 21.26 15.31
C LYS A 265 6.82 21.41 13.90
N ALA A 266 6.50 20.50 12.98
CA ALA A 266 6.90 20.57 11.59
C ALA A 266 5.98 21.47 10.72
N GLY A 267 4.92 22.03 11.28
CA GLY A 267 3.92 22.82 10.56
C GLY A 267 3.02 21.98 9.65
N LEU A 268 2.84 20.70 9.97
CA LEU A 268 2.05 19.75 9.20
C LEU A 268 0.70 19.43 9.89
N PRO A 269 -0.35 19.10 9.13
CA PRO A 269 -1.60 18.61 9.70
C PRO A 269 -1.40 17.32 10.51
N GLN A 270 -2.07 17.23 11.66
CA GLN A 270 -2.05 16.07 12.55
C GLN A 270 -2.93 14.93 11.98
N ARG A 271 -2.39 14.22 10.98
CA ARG A 271 -3.06 13.13 10.26
C ARG A 271 -2.28 11.84 10.45
N LEU A 272 -2.83 10.91 11.22
CA LEU A 272 -2.20 9.63 11.53
C LEU A 272 -3.07 8.47 11.05
N VAL A 273 -2.43 7.51 10.38
CA VAL A 273 -2.99 6.18 10.16
C VAL A 273 -2.25 5.19 11.05
N VAL A 274 -2.97 4.32 11.74
CA VAL A 274 -2.38 3.29 12.60
C VAL A 274 -2.42 1.93 11.89
N ASP A 275 -1.26 1.37 11.57
CA ASP A 275 -1.10 0.00 11.10
C ASP A 275 -1.20 -0.96 12.30
N ALA A 276 -2.28 -1.76 12.31
CA ALA A 276 -2.57 -2.71 13.37
C ALA A 276 -1.67 -3.95 13.32
N SER A 277 -0.99 -4.21 12.20
CA SER A 277 -0.12 -5.36 11.98
C SER A 277 1.34 -5.06 12.37
N HIS A 278 2.29 -5.75 11.72
CA HIS A 278 3.73 -5.53 11.81
C HIS A 278 4.25 -5.44 13.25
N GLY A 279 4.78 -4.29 13.68
CA GLY A 279 5.32 -4.18 15.05
C GLY A 279 4.25 -3.87 16.08
N ASN A 280 3.16 -3.22 15.68
CA ASN A 280 2.04 -2.99 16.58
C ASN A 280 1.35 -4.29 16.97
N SER A 281 1.36 -5.30 16.09
CA SER A 281 0.93 -6.65 16.41
C SER A 281 2.03 -7.53 17.02
N ASN A 282 3.25 -7.03 17.21
CA ASN A 282 4.43 -7.83 17.55
C ASN A 282 4.62 -9.05 16.61
N LYS A 283 4.25 -8.90 15.33
CA LYS A 283 4.24 -9.96 14.30
C LYS A 283 3.30 -11.13 14.61
N ASP A 284 2.35 -10.96 15.51
CA ASP A 284 1.26 -11.91 15.76
C ASP A 284 -0.04 -11.35 15.20
N HIS A 285 -0.50 -11.91 14.08
CA HIS A 285 -1.71 -11.48 13.40
C HIS A 285 -2.96 -11.41 14.29
N ASN A 286 -3.05 -12.21 15.36
CA ASN A 286 -4.18 -12.17 16.28
C ASN A 286 -4.24 -10.87 17.08
N LYS A 287 -3.07 -10.26 17.39
CA LYS A 287 -2.97 -9.00 18.13
C LYS A 287 -3.46 -7.79 17.34
N GLN A 288 -3.69 -7.93 16.04
CA GLN A 288 -4.38 -6.88 15.28
C GLN A 288 -5.75 -6.56 15.89
N VAL A 289 -6.44 -7.55 16.47
CA VAL A 289 -7.73 -7.37 17.15
C VAL A 289 -7.58 -6.49 18.39
N ASP A 290 -6.50 -6.66 19.15
CA ASP A 290 -6.22 -5.86 20.35
C ASP A 290 -5.96 -4.40 19.96
N VAL A 291 -5.14 -4.18 18.92
CA VAL A 291 -4.85 -2.84 18.40
C VAL A 291 -6.13 -2.16 17.90
N VAL A 292 -6.93 -2.85 17.09
CA VAL A 292 -8.20 -2.31 16.59
C VAL A 292 -9.18 -2.02 17.71
N THR A 293 -9.22 -2.87 18.75
CA THR A 293 -10.09 -2.67 19.91
C THR A 293 -9.72 -1.43 20.71
N ASP A 294 -8.42 -1.21 20.94
CA ASP A 294 -7.92 0.00 21.59
C ASP A 294 -8.26 1.26 20.79
N ILE A 295 -7.88 1.28 19.50
CA ILE A 295 -8.15 2.43 18.62
C ILE A 295 -9.64 2.73 18.53
N ALA A 296 -10.49 1.70 18.36
CA ALA A 296 -11.94 1.89 18.32
C ALA A 296 -12.48 2.52 19.61
N ALA A 297 -12.03 2.06 20.79
CA ALA A 297 -12.47 2.61 22.07
C ALA A 297 -12.10 4.09 22.23
N ARG A 298 -10.91 4.49 21.76
CA ARG A 298 -10.44 5.88 21.84
C ARG A 298 -11.11 6.78 20.81
N LEU A 299 -11.33 6.28 19.59
CA LEU A 299 -12.09 7.00 18.57
C LEU A 299 -13.53 7.25 19.03
N ALA A 300 -14.16 6.28 19.70
CA ALA A 300 -15.52 6.41 20.22
C ALA A 300 -15.70 7.56 21.22
N VAL A 301 -14.63 7.92 21.96
CA VAL A 301 -14.61 9.06 22.90
C VAL A 301 -13.99 10.33 22.30
N GLY A 302 -13.76 10.37 20.99
CA GLY A 302 -13.35 11.56 20.27
C GLY A 302 -11.86 11.86 20.26
N GLU A 303 -10.99 10.84 20.39
CA GLU A 303 -9.54 11.06 20.23
C GLU A 303 -9.22 11.73 18.87
N PRO A 304 -8.51 12.87 18.85
CA PRO A 304 -8.13 13.54 17.61
C PRO A 304 -6.89 12.91 16.98
N GLY A 305 -6.63 13.24 15.71
CA GLY A 305 -5.38 12.90 15.02
C GLY A 305 -5.36 11.53 14.31
N VAL A 306 -6.06 10.53 14.84
CA VAL A 306 -6.21 9.23 14.15
C VAL A 306 -7.32 9.33 13.11
N VAL A 307 -6.93 9.36 11.83
CA VAL A 307 -7.83 9.49 10.68
C VAL A 307 -8.03 8.18 9.92
N GLY A 308 -7.26 7.15 10.26
CA GLY A 308 -7.45 5.83 9.68
C GLY A 308 -6.68 4.71 10.35
N VAL A 309 -6.97 3.49 9.92
CA VAL A 309 -6.28 2.27 10.35
C VAL A 309 -5.90 1.40 9.15
N MET A 310 -4.86 0.59 9.31
CA MET A 310 -4.44 -0.41 8.32
C MET A 310 -4.45 -1.81 8.93
N LEU A 311 -5.04 -2.78 8.23
CA LEU A 311 -5.18 -4.17 8.67
C LEU A 311 -4.68 -5.13 7.59
N GLU A 312 -4.02 -6.21 8.01
CA GLU A 312 -3.65 -7.33 7.16
C GLU A 312 -4.62 -8.50 7.38
N SER A 313 -5.41 -8.78 6.36
CA SER A 313 -6.44 -9.82 6.38
C SER A 313 -6.59 -10.51 5.03
N PHE A 314 -6.99 -11.77 5.04
CA PHE A 314 -7.29 -12.49 3.82
C PHE A 314 -8.49 -13.41 4.03
N LEU A 315 -8.69 -14.39 3.15
CA LEU A 315 -9.81 -15.33 3.30
C LEU A 315 -9.59 -16.27 4.48
N VAL A 316 -8.37 -16.78 4.61
CA VAL A 316 -7.92 -17.72 5.64
C VAL A 316 -6.85 -17.07 6.51
N ALA A 317 -6.94 -17.28 7.82
CA ALA A 317 -6.00 -16.73 8.79
C ALA A 317 -4.60 -17.34 8.67
N GLY A 318 -3.62 -16.65 9.27
CA GLY A 318 -2.25 -17.13 9.34
C GLY A 318 -1.48 -16.91 8.04
N ARG A 319 -0.40 -17.68 7.90
CA ARG A 319 0.47 -17.72 6.72
C ARG A 319 0.86 -19.16 6.40
N GLN A 320 1.32 -19.37 5.18
CA GLN A 320 1.97 -20.59 4.73
C GLN A 320 3.33 -20.28 4.10
N ASP A 321 4.17 -21.30 3.97
CA ASP A 321 5.44 -21.21 3.26
C ASP A 321 5.23 -21.55 1.78
N LEU A 322 5.96 -20.85 0.90
CA LEU A 322 5.98 -21.16 -0.53
C LEU A 322 7.22 -21.97 -0.87
N THR A 323 7.03 -23.12 -1.50
CA THR A 323 8.07 -23.82 -2.26
C THR A 323 7.92 -23.43 -3.73
N LEU A 324 8.99 -22.88 -4.34
CA LEU A 324 8.94 -22.41 -5.72
C LEU A 324 8.55 -23.54 -6.68
N GLY A 325 7.59 -23.28 -7.56
CA GLY A 325 7.08 -24.25 -8.54
C GLY A 325 5.99 -25.20 -8.01
N HIS A 326 5.62 -25.09 -6.73
CA HIS A 326 4.59 -25.91 -6.07
C HIS A 326 3.38 -25.07 -5.65
N ALA A 327 2.93 -24.18 -6.54
CA ALA A 327 1.81 -23.29 -6.26
C ALA A 327 0.48 -24.01 -6.01
N ASP A 328 0.33 -25.22 -6.57
CA ASP A 328 -0.84 -26.09 -6.43
C ASP A 328 -0.99 -26.71 -5.03
N GLU A 329 0.08 -26.71 -4.23
CA GLU A 329 0.06 -27.16 -2.83
C GLU A 329 -0.43 -26.07 -1.85
N LEU A 330 -0.53 -24.82 -2.32
CA LEU A 330 -0.93 -23.70 -1.47
C LEU A 330 -2.40 -23.77 -1.08
N THR A 331 -2.67 -23.53 0.19
CA THR A 331 -4.02 -23.31 0.70
C THR A 331 -4.60 -22.05 0.06
N TYR A 332 -5.71 -22.21 -0.66
CA TYR A 332 -6.43 -21.10 -1.29
C TYR A 332 -6.78 -20.01 -0.27
N GLY A 333 -6.46 -18.76 -0.61
CA GLY A 333 -6.84 -17.63 0.22
C GLY A 333 -6.06 -17.48 1.54
N GLN A 334 -4.90 -18.13 1.68
CA GLN A 334 -3.99 -17.96 2.82
C GLN A 334 -2.68 -17.30 2.38
N SER A 335 -2.19 -16.32 3.15
CA SER A 335 -1.02 -15.51 2.80
C SER A 335 0.28 -16.34 2.71
N ILE A 336 1.12 -16.07 1.71
CA ILE A 336 2.49 -16.63 1.61
C ILE A 336 3.57 -15.70 2.18
N THR A 337 3.15 -14.58 2.80
CA THR A 337 4.04 -13.57 3.40
C THR A 337 3.76 -13.42 4.89
N ASP A 338 3.28 -12.26 5.37
CA ASP A 338 2.88 -12.15 6.77
C ASP A 338 1.54 -12.81 7.03
N ALA A 339 1.40 -13.28 8.26
CA ALA A 339 0.16 -13.85 8.74
C ALA A 339 -0.95 -12.79 8.75
N CYS A 340 -2.12 -13.18 8.25
CA CYS A 340 -3.28 -12.30 8.12
C CYS A 340 -4.41 -12.75 9.05
N LEU A 341 -5.34 -11.86 9.39
CA LEU A 341 -6.65 -12.26 9.94
C LEU A 341 -7.46 -13.02 8.89
N ASP A 342 -8.37 -13.89 9.32
CA ASP A 342 -9.40 -14.47 8.43
C ASP A 342 -10.51 -13.46 8.13
N TRP A 343 -11.37 -13.81 7.17
CA TRP A 343 -12.48 -12.98 6.73
C TRP A 343 -13.47 -12.67 7.87
N ASP A 344 -13.87 -13.66 8.67
CA ASP A 344 -14.90 -13.47 9.70
C ASP A 344 -14.41 -12.55 10.82
N THR A 345 -13.15 -12.66 11.20
CA THR A 345 -12.52 -11.75 12.16
C THR A 345 -12.40 -10.35 11.59
N THR A 346 -12.06 -10.24 10.31
CA THR A 346 -12.00 -8.95 9.59
C THR A 346 -13.36 -8.26 9.57
N ALA A 347 -14.43 -8.96 9.21
CA ALA A 347 -15.78 -8.42 9.20
C ALA A 347 -16.19 -7.88 10.58
N ARG A 348 -15.87 -8.62 11.66
CA ARG A 348 -16.11 -8.16 13.05
C ARG A 348 -15.30 -6.92 13.43
N GLN A 349 -14.04 -6.82 12.96
CA GLN A 349 -13.22 -5.63 13.22
C GLN A 349 -13.76 -4.40 12.47
N LEU A 350 -14.25 -4.57 11.24
CA LEU A 350 -14.90 -3.50 10.50
C LEU A 350 -16.18 -3.02 11.21
N ASP A 351 -17.02 -3.94 11.70
CA ASP A 351 -18.20 -3.57 12.47
C ASP A 351 -17.83 -2.77 13.74
N ARG A 352 -16.81 -3.23 14.47
CA ARG A 352 -16.32 -2.54 15.67
C ARG A 352 -15.86 -1.11 15.37
N LEU A 353 -15.11 -0.91 14.29
CA LEU A 353 -14.65 0.42 13.89
C LEU A 353 -15.83 1.31 13.48
N ALA A 354 -16.81 0.77 12.75
CA ALA A 354 -18.00 1.50 12.37
C ALA A 354 -18.83 1.91 13.61
N ASP A 355 -18.98 1.02 14.59
CA ASP A 355 -19.67 1.31 15.85
C ASP A 355 -18.97 2.42 16.64
N ALA A 356 -17.64 2.45 16.65
CA ALA A 356 -16.88 3.53 17.28
C ALA A 356 -17.15 4.89 16.63
N ILE A 357 -17.20 4.95 15.29
CA ILE A 357 -17.54 6.19 14.58
C ILE A 357 -18.98 6.62 14.85
N GLN A 358 -19.91 5.67 14.93
CA GLN A 358 -21.28 5.97 15.31
C GLN A 358 -21.40 6.53 16.73
N GLN A 359 -20.63 5.98 17.69
CA GLN A 359 -20.58 6.49 19.06
C GLN A 359 -19.99 7.90 19.12
N ARG A 360 -18.90 8.15 18.38
CA ARG A 360 -18.28 9.48 18.30
C ARG A 360 -19.25 10.56 17.80
N ARG A 361 -20.11 10.23 16.83
CA ARG A 361 -21.15 11.13 16.30
C ARG A 361 -22.25 11.49 17.30
N ASN A 362 -22.38 10.72 18.38
CA ASN A 362 -23.40 10.93 19.42
C ASN A 362 -22.86 11.68 20.65
N LEU A 363 -21.57 12.05 20.65
CA LEU A 363 -20.97 12.97 21.64
C LEU A 363 -21.44 14.40 21.37
#